data_AF-A0A7W4IJ99-F1
#
_entry.id   AF-A0A7W4IJ99-F1
#
_cell.length_a   1.000
_cell.length_b   1.000
_cell.length_c   1.000
_cell.angle_alpha   90.00
_cell.angle_beta   90.00
_cell.angle_gamma   90.00
#
_symmetry.space_group_name_H-M   'P 1'
#
loop_
_entity.id
_entity.type
_entity.pdbx_description
1 polymer ?
#
loop_
_entity_poly.entity_id
_entity_poly.type
_entity_poly.pdbx_seq_one_letter_code
_entity_poly.pdbx_strand_id
1 'polypeptide(L)'
;MVLRRWSQDARLSLARLPSLAGLGRVPAAPVHVVRDLWPGDPTSGAQLALGSLTHGGVTRRIGPGRWEDPSYPDSFRAYLHGFTWLRDLRAVGTDSARLQARALVNDWLAHPPTDPMVRDCAVTGARLASWLGHYDFFAASADDGFRHRLMQRLLAEGRTIAALLPPETHDWRALVAFKGLLAAAIAMPEHSGFLSRFMRYLDAELARQIMQDGCHIQRSPEIQFLALRELAEMRAMIQAAQLPLPDSLALALDRMSPVLRALRHGDGGLALFNGSHVGNVAMIEMVLAQSTRSRVVATTMPDGGFIRLQVGRSLLLVDAAAPPPAGFDGLAHAGTLSFEFSVARQRVIVNCGAGQTPEWRRALRESAAHSLLVLEGCSSSDIGADGGIQRRPPHVTAEQMGQDGAHWLDLSHDGYHAPFGASWRRRLYLGDGGEDLRGEEIVEGERAQSFDLRFHLHPAVGAEWDAEGQIVMLDVGGRIWKFRADGGTLAVEESIYCGAGKPERTRQIVIHVRPGDTVAAEATAEVAEAEPRPDETAESVPVEGAAVDREGDGVKDETKAAAIPEAHARVSRAGSEERTRQIVRWGLTRVEG
;
A
#
# COMPACT_ATOMS: atom_id res chain seq x y z
N MET A 1 20.89 0.15 24.78
CA MET A 1 19.70 1.02 24.81
C MET A 1 19.80 2.16 25.83
N VAL A 2 20.28 1.93 27.06
CA VAL A 2 20.33 2.96 28.13
C VAL A 2 21.18 4.18 27.74
N LEU A 3 22.41 4.02 27.24
CA LEU A 3 23.27 5.14 26.81
C LEU A 3 22.68 5.97 25.63
N ARG A 4 21.91 5.33 24.75
CA ARG A 4 21.24 6.00 23.62
C ARG A 4 20.05 6.83 24.11
N ARG A 5 19.29 6.33 25.10
CA ARG A 5 18.21 7.08 25.77
C ARG A 5 18.74 8.27 26.57
N TRP A 6 19.81 8.09 27.35
CA TRP A 6 20.44 9.18 28.11
C TRP A 6 20.97 10.31 27.21
N SER A 7 21.59 9.97 26.08
CA SER A 7 22.04 10.98 25.10
C SER A 7 20.88 11.66 24.35
N GLN A 8 19.77 10.97 24.13
CA GLN A 8 18.54 11.53 23.56
C GLN A 8 17.83 12.46 24.55
N ASP A 9 17.70 12.06 25.82
CA ASP A 9 17.12 12.87 26.89
C ASP A 9 17.94 14.15 27.16
N ALA A 10 19.28 14.05 27.11
CA ALA A 10 20.16 15.21 27.19
C ALA A 10 19.99 16.15 25.98
N ARG A 11 19.90 15.61 24.75
CA ARG A 11 19.64 16.41 23.54
C ARG A 11 18.26 17.06 23.56
N LEU A 12 17.23 16.36 24.03
CA LEU A 12 15.87 16.88 24.19
C LEU A 12 15.82 17.98 25.26
N SER A 13 16.58 17.83 26.35
CA SER A 13 16.70 18.85 27.39
C SER A 13 17.39 20.11 26.86
N LEU A 14 18.47 19.95 26.07
CA LEU A 14 19.17 21.07 25.41
C LEU A 14 18.32 21.73 24.32
N ALA A 15 17.55 20.97 23.54
CA ALA A 15 16.64 21.49 22.52
C ALA A 15 15.53 22.38 23.10
N ARG A 16 15.18 22.17 24.39
CA ARG A 16 14.14 22.91 25.13
C ARG A 16 14.65 24.16 25.83
N LEU A 17 15.96 24.38 25.90
CA LEU A 17 16.49 25.59 26.52
C LEU A 17 16.04 26.82 25.70
N PRO A 18 15.56 27.89 26.35
CA PRO A 18 15.32 29.15 25.66
C PRO A 18 16.61 29.57 24.96
N SER A 19 16.48 30.25 23.81
CA SER A 19 17.64 30.83 23.11
C SER A 19 18.36 31.77 24.09
N LEU A 20 19.42 31.27 24.72
CA LEU A 20 20.37 32.10 25.44
C LEU A 20 21.03 33.01 24.40
N ALA A 21 21.23 34.28 24.76
CA ALA A 21 21.87 35.25 23.88
C ALA A 21 23.17 34.66 23.29
N GLY A 22 23.14 34.35 21.99
CA GLY A 22 24.24 33.70 21.26
C GLY A 22 23.85 32.46 20.43
N LEU A 23 22.71 31.80 20.68
CA LEU A 23 22.24 30.62 19.93
C LEU A 23 21.10 30.96 18.94
N GLY A 24 21.41 31.80 17.95
CA GLY A 24 20.53 32.17 16.82
C GLY A 24 19.28 32.97 17.21
N ARG A 25 19.06 34.09 16.53
CA ARG A 25 17.90 34.96 16.77
C ARG A 25 16.65 34.32 16.17
N VAL A 26 15.55 34.29 16.91
CA VAL A 26 14.25 33.88 16.36
C VAL A 26 13.84 34.91 15.30
N PRO A 27 13.61 34.50 14.03
CA PRO A 27 13.19 35.44 13.00
C PRO A 27 11.75 35.90 13.25
N ALA A 28 11.40 37.11 12.80
CA ALA A 28 10.06 37.69 13.00
C ALA A 28 8.97 36.97 12.19
N ALA A 29 9.34 36.36 11.07
CA ALA A 29 8.50 35.58 10.17
C ALA A 29 9.37 34.55 9.40
N PRO A 30 8.78 33.55 8.72
CA PRO A 30 9.53 32.66 7.83
C PRO A 30 10.32 33.46 6.78
N VAL A 31 11.62 33.16 6.65
CA VAL A 31 12.50 33.83 5.67
C VAL A 31 12.10 33.46 4.24
N HIS A 32 11.80 32.18 4.03
CA HIS A 32 11.24 31.68 2.78
C HIS A 32 9.85 31.11 3.03
N VAL A 33 8.95 31.35 2.07
CA VAL A 33 7.58 30.86 2.13
C VAL A 33 7.58 29.36 1.84
N VAL A 34 7.10 28.58 2.81
CA VAL A 34 6.72 27.18 2.60
C VAL A 34 5.26 27.16 2.18
N ARG A 35 4.91 26.37 1.17
CA ARG A 35 3.52 26.21 0.71
C ARG A 35 3.10 24.76 0.84
N ASP A 36 1.91 24.54 1.40
CA ASP A 36 1.21 23.27 1.22
C ASP A 36 0.74 23.17 -0.24
N LEU A 37 1.04 22.06 -0.91
CA LEU A 37 0.68 21.83 -2.30
C LEU A 37 -0.75 21.31 -2.45
N TRP A 38 -1.31 20.77 -1.38
CA TRP A 38 -2.47 19.91 -1.45
C TRP A 38 -3.75 20.67 -1.15
N PRO A 39 -4.84 20.42 -1.89
CA PRO A 39 -6.12 21.04 -1.58
C PRO A 39 -6.65 20.55 -0.23
N GLY A 40 -7.38 21.43 0.46
CA GLY A 40 -8.22 21.05 1.60
C GLY A 40 -9.65 20.74 1.19
N ASP A 41 -10.40 20.15 2.10
CA ASP A 41 -11.83 19.91 1.97
C ASP A 41 -12.65 21.06 2.61
N PRO A 42 -13.33 21.89 1.81
CA PRO A 42 -14.13 23.00 2.34
C PRO A 42 -15.30 22.53 3.22
N THR A 43 -15.82 21.31 3.03
CA THR A 43 -16.90 20.76 3.86
C THR A 43 -16.40 20.47 5.27
N SER A 44 -15.27 19.77 5.36
CA SER A 44 -14.57 19.54 6.64
C SER A 44 -14.15 20.87 7.28
N GLY A 45 -13.66 21.83 6.49
CA GLY A 45 -13.32 23.16 6.96
C GLY A 45 -14.51 23.93 7.56
N ALA A 46 -15.70 23.83 6.95
CA ALA A 46 -16.91 24.45 7.48
C ALA A 46 -17.36 23.82 8.82
N GLN A 47 -17.26 22.49 8.96
CA GLN A 47 -17.53 21.81 10.24
C GLN A 47 -16.53 22.24 11.33
N LEU A 48 -15.26 22.38 10.95
CA LEU A 48 -14.20 22.81 11.84
C LEU A 48 -14.33 24.28 12.25
N ALA A 49 -14.84 25.14 11.37
CA ALA A 49 -15.19 26.51 11.70
C ALA A 49 -16.25 26.58 12.82
N LEU A 50 -17.12 25.56 12.92
CA LEU A 50 -18.10 25.40 14.00
C LEU A 50 -17.53 24.69 15.24
N GLY A 51 -16.24 24.34 15.25
CA GLY A 51 -15.55 23.70 16.38
C GLY A 51 -15.64 22.17 16.42
N SER A 52 -15.92 21.52 15.28
CA SER A 52 -16.00 20.06 15.17
C SER A 52 -14.99 19.53 14.16
N LEU A 53 -14.19 18.55 14.55
CA LEU A 53 -13.19 17.90 13.70
C LEU A 53 -13.55 16.42 13.49
N THR A 54 -13.44 15.94 12.26
CA THR A 54 -13.69 14.54 11.89
C THR A 54 -12.42 13.88 11.37
N HIS A 55 -12.06 12.73 11.92
CA HIS A 55 -10.92 11.92 11.45
C HIS A 55 -11.13 10.45 11.76
N GLY A 56 -10.82 9.56 10.81
CA GLY A 56 -10.94 8.11 11.00
C GLY A 56 -12.35 7.65 11.39
N GLY A 57 -13.39 8.28 10.82
CA GLY A 57 -14.79 8.00 11.15
C GLY A 57 -15.27 8.57 12.50
N VAL A 58 -14.41 9.27 13.24
CA VAL A 58 -14.72 9.83 14.56
C VAL A 58 -14.83 11.35 14.47
N THR A 59 -15.97 11.90 14.90
CA THR A 59 -16.19 13.34 15.04
C THR A 59 -16.13 13.76 16.51
N ARG A 60 -15.35 14.79 16.82
CA ARG A 60 -15.19 15.35 18.16
C ARG A 60 -15.19 16.88 18.13
N ARG A 61 -15.57 17.49 19.25
CA ARG A 61 -15.47 18.94 19.48
C ARG A 61 -14.04 19.30 19.85
N ILE A 62 -13.43 20.30 19.22
CA ILE A 62 -12.06 20.70 19.54
C ILE A 62 -11.98 22.15 20.01
N GLY A 63 -10.83 22.54 20.58
CA GLY A 63 -10.57 23.91 21.06
C GLY A 63 -10.20 23.95 22.55
N PRO A 64 -10.40 25.11 23.21
CA PRO A 64 -9.97 25.33 24.59
C PRO A 64 -10.43 24.24 25.55
N GLY A 65 -9.49 23.69 26.32
CA GLY A 65 -9.72 22.63 27.29
C GLY A 65 -10.00 21.24 26.69
N ARG A 66 -9.91 21.05 25.37
CA ARG A 66 -10.23 19.78 24.69
C ARG A 66 -9.07 19.16 23.91
N TRP A 67 -7.87 19.72 24.02
CA TRP A 67 -6.69 19.21 23.31
C TRP A 67 -6.25 17.82 23.81
N GLU A 68 -6.52 17.50 25.07
CA GLU A 68 -6.09 16.26 25.74
C GLU A 68 -7.28 15.45 26.25
N ASP A 69 -8.43 15.52 25.56
CA ASP A 69 -9.61 14.74 25.94
C ASP A 69 -9.28 13.22 25.85
N PRO A 70 -9.38 12.48 26.96
CA PRO A 70 -8.98 11.07 27.00
C PRO A 70 -9.89 10.15 26.18
N SER A 71 -11.07 10.64 25.74
CA SER A 71 -11.97 9.89 24.86
C SER A 71 -11.49 9.86 23.40
N TYR A 72 -10.43 10.60 23.06
CA TYR A 72 -9.95 10.67 21.69
C TYR A 72 -9.04 9.49 21.39
N PRO A 73 -9.30 8.72 20.31
CA PRO A 73 -8.40 7.64 19.91
C PRO A 73 -7.06 8.19 19.43
N ASP A 74 -6.00 7.39 19.53
CA ASP A 74 -4.62 7.79 19.22
C ASP A 74 -4.46 8.40 17.82
N SER A 75 -5.12 7.82 16.80
CA SER A 75 -5.10 8.35 15.44
C SER A 75 -5.72 9.75 15.34
N PHE A 76 -6.80 10.00 16.08
CA PHE A 76 -7.43 11.31 16.15
C PHE A 76 -6.53 12.32 16.86
N ARG A 77 -5.87 11.94 17.98
CA ARG A 77 -4.93 12.83 18.69
C ARG A 77 -3.73 13.18 17.81
N ALA A 78 -3.18 12.22 17.07
CA ALA A 78 -2.09 12.45 16.11
C ALA A 78 -2.52 13.45 15.02
N TYR A 79 -3.71 13.29 14.43
CA TYR A 79 -4.25 14.22 13.44
C TYR A 79 -4.54 15.61 14.02
N LEU A 80 -5.14 15.67 15.21
CA LEU A 80 -5.43 16.92 15.94
C LEU A 80 -4.16 17.74 16.16
N HIS A 81 -3.12 17.11 16.72
CA HIS A 81 -1.85 17.77 17.04
C HIS A 81 -0.91 17.95 15.85
N GLY A 82 -1.21 17.31 14.72
CA GLY A 82 -0.48 17.50 13.46
C GLY A 82 -0.95 18.72 12.66
N PHE A 83 -2.11 19.31 12.98
CA PHE A 83 -2.65 20.52 12.34
C PHE A 83 -2.83 20.44 10.81
N THR A 84 -2.80 19.25 10.21
CA THR A 84 -2.96 19.09 8.75
C THR A 84 -4.33 19.55 8.27
N TRP A 85 -5.33 19.57 9.15
CA TRP A 85 -6.67 20.15 8.95
C TRP A 85 -6.68 21.68 8.72
N LEU A 86 -5.58 22.40 8.91
CA LEU A 86 -5.49 23.82 8.56
C LEU A 86 -5.78 24.08 7.08
N ARG A 87 -5.43 23.12 6.21
CA ARG A 87 -5.76 23.17 4.78
C ARG A 87 -7.25 23.24 4.53
N ASP A 88 -8.05 22.57 5.35
CA ASP A 88 -9.50 22.49 5.21
C ASP A 88 -10.13 23.84 5.58
N LEU A 89 -9.66 24.48 6.67
CA LEU A 89 -10.06 25.85 7.01
C LEU A 89 -9.65 26.85 5.92
N ARG A 90 -8.45 26.71 5.35
CA ARG A 90 -8.01 27.55 4.23
C ARG A 90 -8.92 27.37 3.01
N ALA A 91 -9.36 26.15 2.72
CA ALA A 91 -10.24 25.84 1.58
C ALA A 91 -11.63 26.48 1.68
N VAL A 92 -12.11 26.80 2.89
CA VAL A 92 -13.37 27.55 3.08
C VAL A 92 -13.29 28.96 2.47
N GLY A 93 -12.10 29.59 2.48
CA GLY A 93 -11.89 30.89 1.84
C GLY A 93 -12.56 32.08 2.53
N THR A 94 -12.95 31.97 3.80
CA THR A 94 -13.62 33.06 4.56
C THR A 94 -12.74 33.66 5.64
N ASP A 95 -13.05 34.91 6.02
CA ASP A 95 -12.41 35.61 7.14
C ASP A 95 -12.61 34.86 8.46
N SER A 96 -13.82 34.34 8.68
CA SER A 96 -14.17 33.56 9.87
C SER A 96 -13.32 32.29 9.99
N ALA A 97 -13.08 31.56 8.89
CA ALA A 97 -12.23 30.38 8.91
C ALA A 97 -10.77 30.74 9.23
N ARG A 98 -10.28 31.87 8.70
CA ARG A 98 -8.95 32.40 9.03
C ARG A 98 -8.81 32.77 10.51
N LEU A 99 -9.80 33.47 11.07
CA LEU A 99 -9.82 33.84 12.48
C LEU A 99 -9.92 32.60 13.38
N GLN A 100 -10.70 31.60 13.00
CA GLN A 100 -10.80 30.34 13.72
C GLN A 100 -9.47 29.58 13.71
N ALA A 101 -8.79 29.48 12.57
CA ALA A 101 -7.46 28.88 12.49
C ALA A 101 -6.48 29.57 13.44
N ARG A 102 -6.46 30.92 13.44
CA ARG A 102 -5.63 31.71 14.35
C ARG A 102 -6.00 31.47 15.82
N ALA A 103 -7.29 31.44 16.15
CA ALA A 103 -7.76 31.22 17.51
C ALA A 103 -7.33 29.86 18.05
N LEU A 104 -7.50 28.79 17.26
CA LEU A 104 -7.09 27.42 17.63
C LEU A 104 -5.57 27.31 17.81
N VAL A 105 -4.79 27.89 16.89
CA VAL A 105 -3.33 27.89 17.03
C VAL A 105 -2.90 28.73 18.25
N ASN A 106 -3.50 29.90 18.47
CA ASN A 106 -3.16 30.74 19.63
C ASN A 106 -3.49 30.06 20.95
N ASP A 107 -4.63 29.39 21.04
CA ASP A 107 -5.01 28.64 22.24
C ASP A 107 -4.03 27.49 22.52
N TRP A 108 -3.64 26.74 21.48
CA TRP A 108 -2.62 25.69 21.61
C TRP A 108 -1.25 26.26 22.02
N LEU A 109 -0.87 27.44 21.52
CA LEU A 109 0.38 28.10 21.91
C LEU A 109 0.34 28.61 23.35
N ALA A 110 -0.81 29.11 23.81
CA ALA A 110 -1.02 29.60 25.17
C ALA A 110 -1.09 28.44 26.19
N HIS A 111 -1.64 27.30 25.76
CA HIS A 111 -1.80 26.11 26.58
C HIS A 111 -1.22 24.87 25.86
N PRO A 112 0.13 24.78 25.69
CA PRO A 112 0.72 23.65 24.99
C PRO A 112 0.36 22.34 25.69
N PRO A 113 -0.25 21.37 24.98
CA PRO A 113 -0.61 20.10 25.57
C PRO A 113 0.62 19.32 26.02
N THR A 114 0.43 18.51 27.07
CA THR A 114 1.44 17.62 27.65
C THR A 114 1.40 16.20 27.11
N ASP A 115 0.36 15.84 26.35
CA ASP A 115 0.20 14.55 25.68
C ASP A 115 1.51 14.11 25.00
N PRO A 116 2.06 12.92 25.32
CA PRO A 116 3.23 12.38 24.66
C PRO A 116 3.16 12.41 23.13
N MET A 117 1.98 12.26 22.53
CA MET A 117 1.72 12.34 21.10
C MET A 117 2.17 13.67 20.49
N VAL A 118 2.13 14.77 21.24
CA VAL A 118 2.64 16.07 20.77
C VAL A 118 4.13 15.99 20.42
N ARG A 119 4.88 15.14 21.11
CA ARG A 119 6.33 14.96 20.93
C ARG A 119 6.69 13.84 19.98
N ASP A 120 5.70 13.13 19.43
CA ASP A 120 5.95 12.17 18.36
C ASP A 120 6.61 12.88 17.17
N CYS A 121 7.59 12.22 16.56
CA CYS A 121 8.42 12.81 15.52
C CYS A 121 7.59 13.15 14.27
N ALA A 122 6.68 12.26 13.87
CA ALA A 122 5.81 12.48 12.72
C ALA A 122 4.73 13.52 13.00
N VAL A 123 4.12 13.51 14.18
CA VAL A 123 3.13 14.52 14.59
C VAL A 123 3.76 15.91 14.65
N THR A 124 4.97 16.02 15.21
CA THR A 124 5.73 17.27 15.23
C THR A 124 6.08 17.74 13.82
N GLY A 125 6.50 16.82 12.94
CA GLY A 125 6.79 17.13 11.55
C GLY A 125 5.57 17.64 10.78
N ALA A 126 4.42 16.98 10.97
CA ALA A 126 3.15 17.39 10.40
C ALA A 126 2.75 18.80 10.88
N ARG A 127 2.90 19.08 12.18
CA ARG A 127 2.61 20.39 12.78
C ARG A 127 3.49 21.49 12.21
N LEU A 128 4.81 21.26 12.13
CA LEU A 128 5.76 22.18 11.52
C LEU A 128 5.39 22.50 10.07
N ALA A 129 5.20 21.46 9.25
CA ALA A 129 4.85 21.62 7.85
C ALA A 129 3.50 22.35 7.67
N SER A 130 2.50 22.02 8.47
CA SER A 130 1.16 22.64 8.38
C SER A 130 1.16 24.10 8.82
N TRP A 131 1.84 24.44 9.93
CA TRP A 131 1.92 25.82 10.39
C TRP A 131 2.72 26.71 9.44
N LEU A 132 3.84 26.20 8.91
CA LEU A 132 4.66 26.95 7.95
C LEU A 132 3.96 27.04 6.58
N GLY A 133 3.37 25.94 6.11
CA GLY A 133 2.66 25.86 4.82
C GLY A 133 1.40 26.72 4.74
N HIS A 134 0.84 27.10 5.89
CA HIS A 134 -0.34 27.98 5.99
C HIS A 134 -0.06 29.29 6.76
N TYR A 135 1.21 29.68 6.92
CA TYR A 135 1.57 30.89 7.67
C TYR A 135 0.93 32.15 7.09
N ASP A 136 0.91 32.27 5.75
CA ASP A 136 0.28 33.37 5.02
C ASP A 136 -1.22 33.49 5.29
N PHE A 137 -1.88 32.35 5.51
CA PHE A 137 -3.30 32.28 5.79
C PHE A 137 -3.63 32.80 7.19
N PHE A 138 -3.13 32.18 8.27
CA PHE A 138 -3.60 32.53 9.62
C PHE A 138 -2.69 33.50 10.38
N ALA A 139 -1.38 33.52 10.09
CA ALA A 139 -0.37 34.19 10.91
C ALA A 139 0.11 35.53 10.35
N ALA A 140 0.22 35.68 9.02
CA ALA A 140 0.81 36.88 8.43
C ALA A 140 0.09 38.17 8.82
N SER A 141 -1.24 38.16 8.91
CA SER A 141 -2.07 39.31 9.33
C SER A 141 -2.37 39.38 10.84
N ALA A 142 -1.71 38.56 11.67
CA ALA A 142 -1.87 38.60 13.12
C ALA A 142 -1.06 39.75 13.76
N ASP A 143 -1.22 39.96 15.07
CA ASP A 143 -0.39 40.90 15.83
C ASP A 143 1.06 40.37 16.02
N ASP A 144 1.99 41.28 16.32
CA ASP A 144 3.40 40.94 16.52
C ASP A 144 3.62 39.94 17.67
N GLY A 145 2.81 40.03 18.72
CA GLY A 145 2.89 39.13 19.87
C GLY A 145 2.59 37.68 19.48
N PHE A 146 1.51 37.47 18.72
CA PHE A 146 1.18 36.16 18.17
C PHE A 146 2.28 35.64 17.24
N ARG A 147 2.73 36.45 16.26
CA ARG A 147 3.78 36.03 15.32
C ARG A 147 5.06 35.64 16.05
N HIS A 148 5.45 36.41 17.06
CA HIS A 148 6.64 36.11 17.86
C HIS A 148 6.52 34.79 18.62
N ARG A 149 5.40 34.54 19.32
CA ARG A 149 5.16 33.27 20.03
C ARG A 149 5.15 32.07 19.07
N LEU A 150 4.53 32.23 17.90
CA LEU A 150 4.49 31.19 16.87
C LEU A 150 5.90 30.86 16.36
N MET A 151 6.70 31.87 15.99
CA MET A 151 8.07 31.65 15.50
C MET A 151 9.00 31.07 16.57
N GLN A 152 8.85 31.50 17.83
CA GLN A 152 9.56 30.88 18.95
C GLN A 152 9.21 29.39 19.09
N ARG A 153 7.92 29.04 18.97
CA ARG A 153 7.49 27.65 19.04
C ARG A 153 7.98 26.83 17.85
N LEU A 154 7.89 27.35 16.63
CA LEU A 154 8.41 26.71 15.42
C LEU A 154 9.90 26.39 15.55
N LEU A 155 10.69 27.31 16.11
CA LEU A 155 12.12 27.07 16.37
C LEU A 155 12.33 25.93 17.39
N ALA A 156 11.58 25.92 18.50
CA ALA A 156 11.67 24.88 19.52
C ALA A 156 11.25 23.48 18.99
N GLU A 157 10.19 23.42 18.19
CA GLU A 157 9.72 22.21 17.52
C GLU A 157 10.76 21.73 16.50
N GLY A 158 11.35 22.63 15.71
CA GLY A 158 12.44 22.34 14.78
C GLY A 158 13.68 21.76 15.46
N ARG A 159 14.05 22.29 16.64
CA ARG A 159 15.13 21.73 17.47
C ARG A 159 14.78 20.36 18.03
N THR A 160 13.53 20.17 18.44
CA THR A 160 13.04 18.89 18.98
C THR A 160 13.09 17.80 17.92
N ILE A 161 12.52 18.04 16.74
CA ILE A 161 12.54 17.06 15.65
C ILE A 161 13.97 16.79 15.15
N ALA A 162 14.82 17.82 15.05
CA ALA A 162 16.23 17.62 14.71
C ALA A 162 16.96 16.74 15.73
N ALA A 163 16.66 16.88 17.03
CA ALA A 163 17.21 16.03 18.08
C ALA A 163 16.70 14.58 17.99
N LEU A 164 15.42 14.41 17.63
CA LEU A 164 14.75 13.11 17.49
C LEU A 164 15.14 12.34 16.23
N LEU A 165 15.62 13.00 15.16
CA LEU A 165 16.02 12.28 13.94
C LEU A 165 17.34 11.49 14.10
N PRO A 166 17.46 10.28 13.53
CA PRO A 166 16.41 9.53 12.81
C PRO A 166 15.34 9.01 13.78
N PRO A 167 14.07 8.90 13.36
CA PRO A 167 12.96 8.54 14.24
C PRO A 167 13.12 7.11 14.77
N GLU A 168 12.46 6.80 15.88
CA GLU A 168 12.49 5.44 16.46
C GLU A 168 11.70 4.44 15.61
N THR A 169 10.59 4.89 15.01
CA THR A 169 9.78 4.14 14.07
C THR A 169 10.08 4.60 12.64
N HIS A 170 10.32 3.63 11.76
CA HIS A 170 10.75 3.87 10.37
C HIS A 170 9.63 3.61 9.34
N ASP A 171 8.37 3.62 9.76
CA ASP A 171 7.26 3.55 8.81
C ASP A 171 7.17 4.83 7.96
N TRP A 172 6.23 4.87 7.02
CA TRP A 172 6.08 6.01 6.10
C TRP A 172 5.93 7.37 6.81
N ARG A 173 5.45 7.40 8.06
CA ARG A 173 5.27 8.63 8.84
C ARG A 173 6.61 9.27 9.19
N ALA A 174 7.71 8.52 9.18
CA ALA A 174 9.05 9.10 9.27
C ALA A 174 9.29 10.15 8.17
N LEU A 175 8.77 9.95 6.94
CA LEU A 175 8.90 10.93 5.86
C LEU A 175 8.18 12.25 6.18
N VAL A 176 7.07 12.19 6.92
CA VAL A 176 6.38 13.38 7.44
C VAL A 176 7.27 14.16 8.41
N ALA A 177 8.05 13.45 9.22
CA ALA A 177 9.03 14.07 10.12
C ALA A 177 10.16 14.78 9.34
N PHE A 178 10.72 14.11 8.33
CA PHE A 178 11.73 14.71 7.44
C PHE A 178 11.19 15.95 6.73
N LYS A 179 9.96 15.89 6.21
CA LYS A 179 9.29 17.03 5.59
C LYS A 179 9.16 18.22 6.56
N GLY A 180 8.73 17.97 7.80
CA GLY A 180 8.62 19.03 8.81
C GLY A 180 9.96 19.68 9.16
N LEU A 181 11.03 18.89 9.29
CA LEU A 181 12.37 19.44 9.49
C LEU A 181 12.86 20.26 8.28
N LEU A 182 12.59 19.80 7.06
CA LEU A 182 12.92 20.53 5.84
C LEU A 182 12.15 21.87 5.77
N ALA A 183 10.86 21.86 6.08
CA ALA A 183 10.05 23.07 6.16
C ALA A 183 10.65 24.07 7.17
N ALA A 184 11.07 23.61 8.35
CA ALA A 184 11.73 24.44 9.34
C ALA A 184 13.09 24.98 8.85
N ALA A 185 13.88 24.16 8.15
CA ALA A 185 15.16 24.56 7.58
C ALA A 185 15.01 25.68 6.53
N ILE A 186 13.98 25.59 5.69
CA ILE A 186 13.68 26.59 4.66
C ILE A 186 13.11 27.86 5.28
N ALA A 187 12.22 27.74 6.27
CA ALA A 187 11.65 28.88 6.95
C ALA A 187 12.69 29.66 7.79
N MET A 188 13.75 28.99 8.26
CA MET A 188 14.73 29.54 9.19
C MET A 188 16.19 29.17 8.80
N PRO A 189 16.69 29.66 7.65
CA PRO A 189 17.98 29.23 7.07
C PRO A 189 19.20 29.58 7.93
N GLU A 190 19.12 30.61 8.79
CA GLU A 190 20.18 30.94 9.76
C GLU A 190 20.44 29.79 10.76
N HIS A 191 19.47 28.90 10.96
CA HIS A 191 19.60 27.68 11.76
C HIS A 191 20.02 26.49 10.89
N SER A 192 21.18 26.62 10.23
CA SER A 192 21.72 25.66 9.24
C SER A 192 21.77 24.20 9.71
N GLY A 193 21.86 23.98 11.03
CA GLY A 193 21.80 22.65 11.65
C GLY A 193 20.55 21.84 11.27
N PHE A 194 19.42 22.47 10.93
CA PHE A 194 18.22 21.78 10.46
C PHE A 194 18.46 21.12 9.10
N LEU A 195 18.96 21.88 8.12
CA LEU A 195 19.25 21.35 6.79
C LEU A 195 20.36 20.29 6.86
N SER A 196 21.42 20.54 7.63
CA SER A 196 22.50 19.56 7.81
C SER A 196 22.01 18.25 8.44
N ARG A 197 21.04 18.30 9.35
CA ARG A 197 20.46 17.11 9.98
C ARG A 197 19.54 16.35 9.01
N PHE A 198 18.73 17.07 8.23
CA PHE A 198 17.90 16.50 7.17
C PHE A 198 18.77 15.73 6.15
N MET A 199 19.76 16.41 5.55
CA MET A 199 20.65 15.81 4.54
C MET A 199 21.43 14.61 5.08
N ARG A 200 21.78 14.61 6.37
CA ARG A 200 22.53 13.51 6.99
C ARG A 200 21.77 12.19 7.06
N TYR A 201 20.45 12.23 7.22
CA TYR A 201 19.65 11.03 7.49
C TYR A 201 18.66 10.67 6.38
N LEU A 202 18.39 11.58 5.43
CA LEU A 202 17.41 11.34 4.38
C LEU A 202 17.75 10.09 3.56
N ASP A 203 18.98 10.00 3.05
CA ASP A 203 19.38 8.92 2.15
C ASP A 203 19.21 7.54 2.79
N ALA A 204 19.60 7.40 4.05
CA ALA A 204 19.46 6.15 4.80
C ALA A 204 17.99 5.80 5.10
N GLU A 205 17.12 6.79 5.26
CA GLU A 205 15.69 6.56 5.45
C GLU A 205 15.01 6.16 4.14
N LEU A 206 15.33 6.84 3.03
CA LEU A 206 14.80 6.48 1.70
C LEU A 206 15.23 5.07 1.31
N ALA A 207 16.50 4.71 1.50
CA ALA A 207 17.01 3.37 1.21
C ALA A 207 16.41 2.28 2.12
N ARG A 208 15.90 2.64 3.30
CA ARG A 208 15.21 1.71 4.21
C ARG A 208 13.78 1.46 3.79
N GLN A 209 13.10 2.49 3.27
CA GLN A 209 11.66 2.43 3.00
C GLN A 209 11.33 2.08 1.55
N ILE A 210 12.21 2.40 0.60
CA ILE A 210 11.95 2.29 -0.83
C ILE A 210 12.83 1.21 -1.42
N MET A 211 12.19 0.15 -1.92
CA MET A 211 12.83 -1.01 -2.54
C MET A 211 13.43 -0.66 -3.91
N GLN A 212 14.21 -1.57 -4.50
CA GLN A 212 14.92 -1.28 -5.75
C GLN A 212 13.95 -1.07 -6.92
N ASP A 213 12.87 -1.84 -6.95
CA ASP A 213 11.76 -1.69 -7.90
C ASP A 213 10.85 -0.46 -7.66
N GLY A 214 11.04 0.26 -6.55
CA GLY A 214 10.26 1.44 -6.18
C GLY A 214 9.03 1.17 -5.31
N CYS A 215 8.79 -0.08 -4.90
CA CYS A 215 7.76 -0.38 -3.90
C CYS A 215 8.18 0.13 -2.51
N HIS A 216 7.19 0.62 -1.77
CA HIS A 216 7.37 0.91 -0.36
C HIS A 216 7.38 -0.40 0.44
N ILE A 217 8.31 -0.53 1.39
CA ILE A 217 8.57 -1.76 2.16
C ILE A 217 7.35 -2.30 2.94
N GLN A 218 6.40 -1.43 3.27
CA GLN A 218 5.14 -1.80 3.93
C GLN A 218 4.11 -2.46 2.99
N ARG A 219 4.42 -2.60 1.69
CA ARG A 219 3.62 -3.29 0.66
C ARG A 219 2.14 -2.89 0.64
N SER A 220 1.85 -1.60 0.78
CA SER A 220 0.48 -1.07 0.79
C SER A 220 0.33 0.02 -0.28
N PRO A 221 -0.63 -0.11 -1.22
CA PRO A 221 -0.89 0.94 -2.22
C PRO A 221 -1.18 2.32 -1.60
N GLU A 222 -1.90 2.37 -0.48
CA GLU A 222 -2.16 3.63 0.23
C GLU A 222 -0.88 4.22 0.83
N ILE A 223 -0.02 3.38 1.41
CA ILE A 223 1.28 3.84 1.92
C ILE A 223 2.19 4.29 0.79
N GLN A 224 2.20 3.59 -0.36
CA GLN A 224 2.91 4.02 -1.56
C GLN A 224 2.49 5.45 -1.97
N PHE A 225 1.18 5.72 -1.98
CA PHE A 225 0.63 7.04 -2.26
C PHE A 225 1.06 8.08 -1.23
N LEU A 226 0.91 7.78 0.07
CA LEU A 226 1.23 8.71 1.15
C LEU A 226 2.72 9.06 1.17
N ALA A 227 3.61 8.06 1.07
CA ALA A 227 5.04 8.28 0.99
C ALA A 227 5.41 9.14 -0.22
N LEU A 228 4.90 8.82 -1.41
CA LEU A 228 5.16 9.59 -2.63
C LEU A 228 4.70 11.05 -2.50
N ARG A 229 3.55 11.28 -1.85
CA ARG A 229 3.04 12.63 -1.55
C ARG A 229 4.02 13.42 -0.70
N GLU A 230 4.56 12.83 0.38
CA GLU A 230 5.54 13.52 1.23
C GLU A 230 6.83 13.86 0.46
N LEU A 231 7.32 12.94 -0.39
CA LEU A 231 8.49 13.17 -1.23
C LEU A 231 8.28 14.30 -2.25
N ALA A 232 7.10 14.34 -2.89
CA ALA A 232 6.75 15.36 -3.87
C ALA A 232 6.72 16.75 -3.23
N GLU A 233 6.18 16.85 -2.01
CA GLU A 233 6.14 18.10 -1.24
C GLU A 233 7.56 18.55 -0.86
N MET A 234 8.42 17.62 -0.39
CA MET A 234 9.82 17.94 -0.10
C MET A 234 10.58 18.46 -1.34
N ARG A 235 10.37 17.85 -2.51
CA ARG A 235 10.95 18.34 -3.76
C ARG A 235 10.50 19.77 -4.07
N ALA A 236 9.21 20.06 -3.96
CA ALA A 236 8.69 21.40 -4.24
C ALA A 236 9.26 22.44 -3.26
N MET A 237 9.40 22.09 -1.98
CA MET A 237 10.03 22.95 -0.98
C MET A 237 11.50 23.26 -1.33
N ILE A 238 12.28 22.24 -1.68
CA ILE A 238 13.69 22.38 -2.09
C ILE A 238 13.82 23.27 -3.33
N GLN A 239 12.97 23.06 -4.34
CA GLN A 239 12.96 23.85 -5.57
C GLN A 239 12.56 25.31 -5.31
N ALA A 240 11.53 25.55 -4.50
CA ALA A 240 11.10 26.89 -4.12
C ALA A 240 12.18 27.66 -3.34
N ALA A 241 12.98 26.94 -2.55
CA ALA A 241 14.13 27.48 -1.83
C ALA A 241 15.41 27.58 -2.69
N GLN A 242 15.37 27.18 -3.98
CA GLN A 242 16.52 27.13 -4.89
C GLN A 242 17.71 26.32 -4.34
N LEU A 243 17.42 25.27 -3.57
CA LEU A 243 18.41 24.34 -3.05
C LEU A 243 18.65 23.20 -4.05
N PRO A 244 19.85 22.59 -4.06
CA PRO A 244 20.11 21.40 -4.88
C PRO A 244 19.23 20.23 -4.39
N LEU A 245 18.62 19.52 -5.35
CA LEU A 245 17.80 18.35 -5.06
C LEU A 245 18.70 17.15 -4.75
N PRO A 246 18.52 16.45 -3.61
CA PRO A 246 19.26 15.22 -3.34
C PRO A 246 18.94 14.15 -4.39
N ASP A 247 19.97 13.48 -4.92
CA ASP A 247 19.82 12.44 -5.94
C ASP A 247 18.95 11.27 -5.44
N SER A 248 19.08 10.91 -4.16
CA SER A 248 18.27 9.87 -3.51
C SER A 248 16.77 10.19 -3.55
N LEU A 249 16.39 11.46 -3.34
CA LEU A 249 15.02 11.94 -3.40
C LEU A 249 14.49 11.95 -4.84
N ALA A 250 15.31 12.40 -5.80
CA ALA A 250 14.95 12.36 -7.21
C ALA A 250 14.71 10.92 -7.69
N LEU A 251 15.63 10.01 -7.38
CA LEU A 251 15.55 8.59 -7.72
C LEU A 251 14.34 7.91 -7.07
N ALA A 252 14.07 8.21 -5.80
CA ALA A 252 12.90 7.73 -5.08
C ALA A 252 11.60 8.12 -5.79
N LEU A 253 11.44 9.40 -6.16
CA LEU A 253 10.26 9.88 -6.89
C LEU A 253 10.07 9.17 -8.22
N ASP A 254 11.15 8.99 -8.99
CA ASP A 254 11.10 8.37 -10.32
C ASP A 254 10.82 6.87 -10.25
N ARG A 255 11.25 6.17 -9.19
CA ARG A 255 10.95 4.73 -8.98
C ARG A 255 9.56 4.49 -8.39
N MET A 256 9.15 5.29 -7.41
CA MET A 256 7.86 5.10 -6.73
C MET A 256 6.65 5.44 -7.60
N SER A 257 6.79 6.38 -8.54
CA SER A 257 5.67 6.85 -9.36
C SER A 257 5.13 5.77 -10.32
N PRO A 258 5.97 5.02 -11.08
CA PRO A 258 5.50 3.88 -11.87
C PRO A 258 4.78 2.80 -11.05
N VAL A 259 5.26 2.51 -9.85
CA VAL A 259 4.63 1.56 -8.92
C VAL A 259 3.26 2.06 -8.47
N LEU A 260 3.14 3.32 -8.07
CA LEU A 260 1.83 3.87 -7.69
C LEU A 260 0.83 3.80 -8.85
N ARG A 261 1.27 4.00 -10.10
CA ARG A 261 0.41 3.79 -11.27
C ARG A 261 0.01 2.33 -11.46
N ALA A 262 0.94 1.41 -11.22
CA ALA A 262 0.70 -0.02 -11.37
C ALA A 262 -0.33 -0.54 -10.35
N LEU A 263 -0.34 0.02 -9.13
CA LEU A 263 -1.26 -0.36 -8.05
C LEU A 263 -2.65 0.28 -8.15
N ARG A 264 -3.02 0.81 -9.33
CA ARG A 264 -4.34 1.42 -9.59
C ARG A 264 -5.17 0.57 -10.54
N HIS A 265 -6.47 0.51 -10.26
CA HIS A 265 -7.46 -0.01 -11.20
C HIS A 265 -7.74 0.98 -12.33
N GLY A 266 -8.47 0.54 -13.36
CA GLY A 266 -8.83 1.39 -14.49
C GLY A 266 -9.78 2.54 -14.14
N ASP A 267 -10.42 2.52 -12.96
CA ASP A 267 -11.15 3.66 -12.40
C ASP A 267 -10.23 4.77 -11.85
N GLY A 268 -8.93 4.50 -11.77
CA GLY A 268 -7.91 5.39 -11.23
C GLY A 268 -7.75 5.34 -9.72
N GLY A 269 -8.56 4.56 -9.00
CA GLY A 269 -8.40 4.32 -7.56
C GLY A 269 -7.36 3.24 -7.28
N LEU A 270 -6.88 3.19 -6.05
CA LEU A 270 -5.91 2.18 -5.61
C LEU A 270 -6.54 0.79 -5.48
N ALA A 271 -5.74 -0.24 -5.63
CA ALA A 271 -6.08 -1.60 -5.21
C ALA A 271 -6.13 -1.70 -3.67
N LEU A 272 -6.85 -2.70 -3.16
CA LEU A 272 -7.25 -2.84 -1.75
C LEU A 272 -6.41 -3.86 -0.99
N PHE A 273 -5.10 -3.92 -1.29
CA PHE A 273 -4.14 -4.75 -0.58
C PHE A 273 -3.60 -4.06 0.68
N ASN A 274 -3.30 -4.84 1.73
CA ASN A 274 -2.52 -4.43 2.91
C ASN A 274 -2.89 -3.04 3.48
N GLY A 275 -4.12 -2.90 3.97
CA GLY A 275 -4.54 -1.67 4.65
C GLY A 275 -4.99 -0.54 3.73
N SER A 276 -5.12 -0.79 2.43
CA SER A 276 -5.44 0.22 1.42
C SER A 276 -6.94 0.45 1.22
N HIS A 277 -7.28 1.65 0.78
CA HIS A 277 -8.60 2.08 0.32
C HIS A 277 -8.51 2.59 -1.13
N VAL A 278 -9.66 2.73 -1.81
CA VAL A 278 -9.71 3.27 -3.19
C VAL A 278 -9.04 4.64 -3.29
N GLY A 279 -9.15 5.45 -2.24
CA GLY A 279 -8.58 6.79 -2.15
C GLY A 279 -9.27 7.82 -3.04
N ASN A 280 -8.82 9.07 -2.95
CA ASN A 280 -9.32 10.14 -3.81
C ASN A 280 -8.52 10.14 -5.12
N VAL A 281 -9.16 9.75 -6.21
CA VAL A 281 -8.54 9.64 -7.55
C VAL A 281 -7.90 10.95 -8.00
N ALA A 282 -8.56 12.09 -7.81
CA ALA A 282 -8.03 13.40 -8.20
C ALA A 282 -6.76 13.75 -7.40
N MET A 283 -6.73 13.38 -6.12
CA MET A 283 -5.55 13.57 -5.28
C MET A 283 -4.39 12.66 -5.71
N ILE A 284 -4.66 11.40 -6.05
CA ILE A 284 -3.65 10.46 -6.55
C ILE A 284 -3.03 10.98 -7.86
N GLU A 285 -3.86 11.45 -8.79
CA GLU A 285 -3.39 12.07 -10.04
C GLU A 285 -2.56 13.33 -9.78
N MET A 286 -2.99 14.17 -8.85
CA MET A 286 -2.24 15.37 -8.47
C MET A 286 -0.87 15.02 -7.90
N VAL A 287 -0.78 14.02 -7.01
CA VAL A 287 0.50 13.54 -6.47
C VAL A 287 1.38 13.03 -7.60
N LEU A 288 0.88 12.18 -8.50
CA LEU A 288 1.65 11.67 -9.63
C LEU A 288 2.19 12.80 -10.52
N ALA A 289 1.35 13.79 -10.85
CA ALA A 289 1.73 14.96 -11.64
C ALA A 289 2.80 15.82 -10.94
N GLN A 290 2.71 15.94 -9.61
CA GLN A 290 3.68 16.65 -8.77
C GLN A 290 4.90 15.80 -8.40
N SER A 291 4.98 14.53 -8.82
CA SER A 291 6.07 13.60 -8.46
C SER A 291 7.04 13.34 -9.60
N THR A 292 6.56 13.12 -10.83
CA THR A 292 7.43 12.94 -12.00
C THR A 292 6.66 13.25 -13.29
N ARG A 293 7.39 13.66 -14.33
CA ARG A 293 6.81 13.84 -15.68
C ARG A 293 6.63 12.51 -16.40
N SER A 294 7.38 11.47 -16.00
CA SER A 294 7.25 10.14 -16.57
C SER A 294 5.85 9.59 -16.35
N ARG A 295 5.25 9.00 -17.38
CA ARG A 295 3.94 8.31 -17.31
C ARG A 295 4.07 6.80 -17.34
N VAL A 296 5.30 6.29 -17.17
CA VAL A 296 5.57 4.85 -17.12
C VAL A 296 4.76 4.22 -16.00
N VAL A 297 4.23 3.03 -16.28
CA VAL A 297 3.56 2.13 -15.35
C VAL A 297 4.50 0.96 -15.14
N ALA A 298 4.76 0.57 -13.89
CA ALA A 298 5.56 -0.62 -13.61
C ALA A 298 4.82 -1.87 -14.09
N THR A 299 5.49 -2.72 -14.85
CA THR A 299 4.98 -4.01 -15.32
C THR A 299 5.42 -5.16 -14.42
N THR A 300 6.55 -5.01 -13.72
CA THR A 300 7.08 -5.97 -12.74
C THR A 300 7.47 -5.23 -11.45
N MET A 301 7.20 -5.88 -10.31
CA MET A 301 7.56 -5.39 -8.97
C MET A 301 8.06 -6.57 -8.12
N PRO A 302 9.24 -7.14 -8.43
CA PRO A 302 9.72 -8.37 -7.80
C PRO A 302 10.08 -8.20 -6.32
N ASP A 303 10.58 -7.03 -5.89
CA ASP A 303 10.92 -6.79 -4.48
C ASP A 303 9.66 -6.51 -3.65
N GLY A 304 8.74 -5.73 -4.22
CA GLY A 304 7.44 -5.45 -3.62
C GLY A 304 6.46 -6.61 -3.69
N GLY A 305 6.71 -7.59 -4.56
CA GLY A 305 5.88 -8.78 -4.72
C GLY A 305 4.46 -8.48 -5.18
N PHE A 306 4.28 -7.51 -6.08
CA PHE A 306 2.99 -7.25 -6.73
C PHE A 306 3.09 -7.61 -8.21
N ILE A 307 2.03 -8.23 -8.74
CA ILE A 307 1.94 -8.55 -10.17
C ILE A 307 0.79 -7.75 -10.77
N ARG A 308 1.05 -7.12 -11.92
CA ARG A 308 0.06 -6.41 -12.73
C ARG A 308 0.00 -7.02 -14.12
N LEU A 309 -1.14 -7.61 -14.47
CA LEU A 309 -1.43 -8.09 -15.82
C LEU A 309 -2.55 -7.26 -16.43
N GLN A 310 -2.29 -6.66 -17.59
CA GLN A 310 -3.30 -5.92 -18.33
C GLN A 310 -3.42 -6.51 -19.73
N VAL A 311 -4.59 -7.07 -20.05
CA VAL A 311 -4.89 -7.69 -21.34
C VAL A 311 -6.19 -7.10 -21.87
N GLY A 312 -6.12 -6.46 -23.03
CA GLY A 312 -7.24 -5.71 -23.58
C GLY A 312 -7.77 -4.67 -22.58
N ARG A 313 -9.03 -4.85 -22.17
CA ARG A 313 -9.68 -3.99 -21.16
C ARG A 313 -9.58 -4.53 -19.74
N SER A 314 -9.08 -5.74 -19.56
CA SER A 314 -9.06 -6.42 -18.27
C SER A 314 -7.74 -6.20 -17.57
N LEU A 315 -7.82 -6.10 -16.25
CA LEU A 315 -6.69 -5.85 -15.37
C LEU A 315 -6.80 -6.78 -14.17
N LEU A 316 -5.76 -7.59 -13.99
CA LEU A 316 -5.54 -8.45 -12.83
C LEU A 316 -4.38 -7.89 -12.00
N LEU A 317 -4.61 -7.70 -10.71
CA LEU A 317 -3.61 -7.31 -9.72
C LEU A 317 -3.50 -8.42 -8.67
N VAL A 318 -2.28 -8.79 -8.28
CA VAL A 318 -2.04 -9.89 -7.33
C VAL A 318 -1.01 -9.49 -6.27
N ASP A 319 -1.28 -9.81 -5.00
CA ASP A 319 -0.29 -9.78 -3.90
C ASP A 319 0.46 -11.13 -3.89
N ALA A 320 1.65 -11.14 -4.45
CA ALA A 320 2.42 -12.34 -4.79
C ALA A 320 3.65 -12.56 -3.88
N ALA A 321 3.67 -11.98 -2.67
CA ALA A 321 4.77 -12.20 -1.73
C ALA A 321 4.32 -12.31 -0.27
N ALA A 322 5.25 -12.73 0.59
CA ALA A 322 5.05 -12.79 2.03
C ALA A 322 4.69 -11.40 2.60
N PRO A 323 3.96 -11.34 3.74
CA PRO A 323 3.69 -10.09 4.41
C PRO A 323 4.98 -9.29 4.67
N PRO A 324 4.90 -7.93 4.73
CA PRO A 324 6.03 -7.06 5.02
C PRO A 324 6.88 -7.56 6.21
N PRO A 325 8.20 -7.29 6.23
CA PRO A 325 9.05 -7.69 7.34
C PRO A 325 8.60 -7.09 8.68
N ALA A 326 8.94 -7.77 9.78
CA ALA A 326 8.61 -7.31 11.12
C ALA A 326 9.05 -5.85 11.36
N GLY A 327 8.15 -5.04 11.93
CA GLY A 327 8.36 -3.60 12.12
C GLY A 327 7.80 -2.73 10.99
N PHE A 328 7.42 -3.34 9.86
CA PHE A 328 6.74 -2.69 8.73
C PHE A 328 5.34 -3.25 8.47
N ASP A 329 4.93 -4.25 9.25
CA ASP A 329 3.75 -5.10 9.06
C ASP A 329 2.56 -4.74 9.97
N GLY A 330 2.63 -3.62 10.68
CA GLY A 330 1.55 -3.18 11.60
C GLY A 330 0.19 -2.96 10.93
N LEU A 331 0.18 -2.73 9.61
CA LEU A 331 -1.03 -2.60 8.78
C LEU A 331 -1.15 -3.71 7.72
N ALA A 332 -0.27 -4.72 7.75
CA ALA A 332 -0.30 -5.82 6.80
C ALA A 332 -1.53 -6.71 7.02
N HIS A 333 -2.05 -7.27 5.95
CA HIS A 333 -3.18 -8.19 5.99
C HIS A 333 -2.68 -9.63 5.80
N ALA A 334 -3.46 -10.62 6.25
CA ALA A 334 -3.28 -12.03 5.92
C ALA A 334 -3.82 -12.33 4.49
N GLY A 335 -3.43 -11.50 3.52
CA GLY A 335 -3.95 -11.48 2.15
C GLY A 335 -3.00 -12.05 1.10
N THR A 336 -1.95 -12.77 1.50
CA THR A 336 -0.95 -13.35 0.57
C THR A 336 -1.64 -14.23 -0.48
N LEU A 337 -1.30 -14.01 -1.76
CA LEU A 337 -1.91 -14.61 -2.96
C LEU A 337 -3.35 -14.19 -3.26
N SER A 338 -3.89 -13.17 -2.58
CA SER A 338 -5.12 -12.52 -3.01
C SER A 338 -4.94 -11.79 -4.34
N PHE A 339 -6.06 -11.61 -5.06
CA PHE A 339 -6.08 -10.85 -6.29
C PHE A 339 -7.31 -9.94 -6.39
N GLU A 340 -7.20 -8.95 -7.27
CA GLU A 340 -8.31 -8.09 -7.70
C GLU A 340 -8.39 -8.10 -9.23
N PHE A 341 -9.61 -8.14 -9.76
CA PHE A 341 -9.89 -8.18 -11.18
C PHE A 341 -10.86 -7.08 -11.57
N SER A 342 -10.56 -6.37 -12.66
CA SER A 342 -11.42 -5.30 -13.19
C SER A 342 -11.46 -5.32 -14.70
N VAL A 343 -12.57 -4.83 -15.26
CA VAL A 343 -12.81 -4.70 -16.69
C VAL A 343 -13.08 -3.22 -17.00
N ALA A 344 -12.16 -2.60 -17.73
CA ALA A 344 -12.09 -1.15 -17.90
C ALA A 344 -12.14 -0.42 -16.55
N ARG A 345 -13.21 0.33 -16.29
CA ARG A 345 -13.41 1.08 -15.04
C ARG A 345 -14.21 0.31 -13.99
N GLN A 346 -14.71 -0.88 -14.32
CA GLN A 346 -15.55 -1.66 -13.40
C GLN A 346 -14.69 -2.66 -12.65
N ARG A 347 -14.63 -2.54 -11.33
CA ARG A 347 -14.05 -3.57 -10.46
C ARG A 347 -15.03 -4.74 -10.37
N VAL A 348 -14.55 -5.96 -10.54
CA VAL A 348 -15.38 -7.18 -10.55
C VAL A 348 -15.13 -7.95 -9.27
N ILE A 349 -13.94 -8.57 -9.17
CA ILE A 349 -13.46 -9.26 -7.97
C ILE A 349 -12.54 -8.30 -7.23
N VAL A 350 -12.79 -8.10 -5.93
CA VAL A 350 -12.06 -7.16 -5.08
C VAL A 350 -11.59 -7.85 -3.80
N ASN A 351 -10.75 -7.19 -3.03
CA ASN A 351 -10.65 -7.46 -1.60
C ASN A 351 -11.62 -6.55 -0.84
N CYS A 352 -11.91 -6.85 0.43
CA CYS A 352 -12.83 -6.02 1.21
C CYS A 352 -12.26 -4.63 1.53
N GLY A 353 -10.94 -4.43 1.45
CA GLY A 353 -10.28 -3.17 1.83
C GLY A 353 -10.10 -3.01 3.33
N ALA A 354 -9.76 -1.80 3.77
CA ALA A 354 -9.38 -1.53 5.16
C ALA A 354 -10.50 -0.89 6.01
N GLY A 355 -10.45 -1.19 7.31
CA GLY A 355 -11.42 -0.71 8.29
C GLY A 355 -10.98 0.58 9.01
N GLN A 356 -11.93 1.49 9.23
CA GLN A 356 -11.66 2.75 9.93
C GLN A 356 -11.69 2.60 11.47
N THR A 357 -12.60 1.79 12.01
CA THR A 357 -12.65 1.52 13.46
C THR A 357 -11.72 0.38 13.85
N PRO A 358 -11.28 0.28 15.12
CA PRO A 358 -10.41 -0.81 15.57
C PRO A 358 -10.97 -2.22 15.28
N GLU A 359 -12.27 -2.41 15.45
CA GLU A 359 -12.96 -3.69 15.23
C GLU A 359 -12.92 -4.06 13.75
N TRP A 360 -13.33 -3.14 12.87
CA TRP A 360 -13.29 -3.35 11.43
C TRP A 360 -11.85 -3.52 10.92
N ARG A 361 -10.90 -2.76 11.45
CA ARG A 361 -9.49 -2.88 11.08
C ARG A 361 -8.95 -4.27 11.42
N ARG A 362 -9.36 -4.86 12.54
CA ARG A 362 -8.95 -6.23 12.89
C ARG A 362 -9.58 -7.25 11.96
N ALA A 363 -10.91 -7.21 11.80
CA ALA A 363 -11.65 -8.19 11.00
C ALA A 363 -11.21 -8.21 9.52
N LEU A 364 -11.00 -7.04 8.94
CA LEU A 364 -10.66 -6.91 7.51
C LEU A 364 -9.20 -7.28 7.18
N ARG A 365 -8.37 -7.53 8.20
CA ARG A 365 -7.00 -8.02 8.00
C ARG A 365 -6.93 -9.55 7.87
N GLU A 366 -8.00 -10.27 8.15
CA GLU A 366 -8.02 -11.74 8.08
C GLU A 366 -8.16 -12.23 6.63
N SER A 367 -7.70 -13.45 6.36
CA SER A 367 -7.77 -14.08 5.03
C SER A 367 -9.21 -14.12 4.49
N ALA A 368 -10.22 -14.28 5.36
CA ALA A 368 -11.64 -14.30 4.97
C ALA A 368 -12.17 -12.97 4.38
N ALA A 369 -11.41 -11.88 4.47
CA ALA A 369 -11.74 -10.58 3.88
C ALA A 369 -11.05 -10.32 2.51
N HIS A 370 -10.47 -11.36 1.92
CA HIS A 370 -9.68 -11.29 0.70
C HIS A 370 -10.12 -12.36 -0.30
N SER A 371 -9.92 -12.10 -1.60
CA SER A 371 -10.27 -13.04 -2.66
C SER A 371 -9.20 -14.14 -2.82
N LEU A 372 -9.22 -15.11 -1.90
CA LEU A 372 -8.23 -16.17 -1.74
C LEU A 372 -8.81 -17.45 -1.08
N LEU A 373 -7.95 -18.44 -0.80
CA LEU A 373 -8.27 -19.67 -0.08
C LEU A 373 -8.16 -19.50 1.44
N VAL A 374 -9.22 -19.88 2.17
CA VAL A 374 -9.25 -19.96 3.64
C VAL A 374 -9.32 -21.43 4.05
N LEU A 375 -8.24 -21.94 4.64
CA LEU A 375 -8.12 -23.35 5.02
C LEU A 375 -8.54 -23.55 6.47
N GLU A 376 -9.45 -24.49 6.72
CA GLU A 376 -9.96 -24.83 8.07
C GLU A 376 -10.42 -23.59 8.87
N GLY A 377 -11.02 -22.61 8.17
CA GLY A 377 -11.50 -21.36 8.75
C GLY A 377 -10.40 -20.45 9.32
N CYS A 378 -9.13 -20.71 8.99
CA CYS A 378 -7.97 -20.02 9.54
C CYS A 378 -7.26 -19.16 8.50
N SER A 379 -6.59 -18.10 8.97
CA SER A 379 -5.79 -17.23 8.12
C SER A 379 -4.40 -17.80 7.85
N SER A 380 -3.83 -17.48 6.68
CA SER A 380 -2.45 -17.87 6.31
C SER A 380 -1.39 -17.18 7.17
N SER A 381 -1.77 -16.10 7.87
CA SER A 381 -0.93 -15.34 8.79
C SER A 381 -1.70 -15.03 10.09
N ASP A 382 -0.99 -14.98 11.22
CA ASP A 382 -1.55 -14.61 12.52
C ASP A 382 -1.18 -13.17 12.88
N ILE A 383 -2.17 -12.39 13.32
CA ILE A 383 -1.99 -10.99 13.72
C ILE A 383 -1.91 -10.91 15.24
N GLY A 384 -0.83 -10.30 15.73
CA GLY A 384 -0.59 -10.09 17.16
C GLY A 384 -1.45 -8.98 17.76
N ALA A 385 -1.50 -8.91 19.09
CA ALA A 385 -2.22 -7.87 19.82
C ALA A 385 -1.63 -6.46 19.60
N ASP A 386 -0.34 -6.37 19.28
CA ASP A 386 0.36 -5.16 18.87
C ASP A 386 0.08 -4.75 17.42
N GLY A 387 -0.66 -5.58 16.68
CA GLY A 387 -1.01 -5.38 15.29
C GLY A 387 0.06 -5.85 14.30
N GLY A 388 1.21 -6.39 14.72
CA GLY A 388 2.21 -6.98 13.83
C GLY A 388 1.83 -8.39 13.36
N ILE A 389 2.50 -8.91 12.33
CA ILE A 389 2.29 -10.30 11.86
C ILE A 389 3.23 -11.24 12.63
N GLN A 390 2.65 -12.12 13.45
CA GLN A 390 3.40 -13.08 14.28
C GLN A 390 3.75 -14.36 13.53
N ARG A 391 2.76 -14.97 12.87
CA ARG A 391 2.97 -16.09 11.94
C ARG A 391 2.79 -15.57 10.52
N ARG A 392 3.73 -15.92 9.64
CA ARG A 392 3.70 -15.62 8.21
C ARG A 392 4.11 -16.86 7.42
N PRO A 393 3.67 -17.03 6.16
CA PRO A 393 4.20 -18.06 5.28
C PRO A 393 5.72 -17.91 5.13
N PRO A 394 6.52 -18.91 5.53
CA PRO A 394 7.98 -18.86 5.36
C PRO A 394 8.42 -18.84 3.90
N HIS A 395 7.70 -19.55 3.03
CA HIS A 395 7.99 -19.65 1.60
C HIS A 395 6.79 -19.15 0.80
N VAL A 396 7.05 -18.18 -0.07
CA VAL A 396 6.09 -17.71 -1.06
C VAL A 396 6.80 -17.68 -2.41
N THR A 397 6.21 -18.33 -3.41
CA THR A 397 6.73 -18.34 -4.78
C THR A 397 5.74 -17.70 -5.72
N ALA A 398 6.26 -17.05 -6.75
CA ALA A 398 5.46 -16.46 -7.80
C ALA A 398 6.23 -16.51 -9.13
N GLU A 399 5.65 -17.20 -10.10
CA GLU A 399 6.17 -17.32 -11.45
C GLU A 399 5.14 -16.77 -12.43
N GLN A 400 5.62 -16.03 -13.43
CA GLN A 400 4.80 -15.45 -14.48
C GLN A 400 5.30 -15.95 -15.83
N MET A 401 4.38 -16.46 -16.65
CA MET A 401 4.64 -16.86 -18.03
C MET A 401 3.65 -16.14 -18.95
N GLY A 402 4.09 -15.80 -20.15
CA GLY A 402 3.25 -15.18 -21.17
C GLY A 402 3.54 -15.78 -22.53
N GLN A 403 2.49 -16.11 -23.27
CA GLN A 403 2.58 -16.68 -24.61
C GLN A 403 1.36 -16.24 -25.43
N ASP A 404 1.60 -15.78 -26.66
CA ASP A 404 0.55 -15.39 -27.61
C ASP A 404 -0.51 -14.43 -27.04
N GLY A 405 -0.08 -13.50 -26.18
CA GLY A 405 -0.94 -12.51 -25.52
C GLY A 405 -1.67 -13.02 -24.28
N ALA A 406 -1.70 -14.33 -24.03
CA ALA A 406 -2.21 -14.92 -22.81
C ALA A 406 -1.14 -14.97 -21.72
N HIS A 407 -1.59 -15.01 -20.46
CA HIS A 407 -0.73 -15.00 -19.29
C HIS A 407 -1.09 -16.09 -18.29
N TRP A 408 -0.06 -16.68 -17.68
CA TRP A 408 -0.16 -17.65 -16.60
C TRP A 408 0.62 -17.15 -15.39
N LEU A 409 0.01 -17.29 -14.22
CA LEU A 409 0.67 -17.10 -12.93
C LEU A 409 0.65 -18.42 -12.19
N ASP A 410 1.80 -18.83 -11.66
CA ASP A 410 1.91 -19.97 -10.74
C ASP A 410 2.43 -19.44 -9.40
N LEU A 411 1.58 -19.50 -8.38
CA LEU A 411 1.78 -18.87 -7.09
C LEU A 411 1.65 -19.94 -6.01
N SER A 412 2.49 -19.91 -4.97
CA SER A 412 2.32 -20.85 -3.85
C SER A 412 2.78 -20.26 -2.53
N HIS A 413 2.25 -20.80 -1.44
CA HIS A 413 2.78 -20.57 -0.11
C HIS A 413 2.54 -21.74 0.85
N ASP A 414 3.32 -21.78 1.93
CA ASP A 414 3.27 -22.81 2.98
C ASP A 414 2.71 -22.30 4.33
N GLY A 415 1.98 -21.18 4.34
CA GLY A 415 1.41 -20.59 5.57
C GLY A 415 0.48 -21.48 6.40
N TYR A 416 -0.06 -22.55 5.79
CA TYR A 416 -0.91 -23.54 6.46
C TYR A 416 -0.15 -24.79 6.94
N HIS A 417 1.16 -24.88 6.69
CA HIS A 417 1.94 -26.07 7.00
C HIS A 417 2.07 -26.28 8.51
N ALA A 418 2.43 -25.23 9.26
CA ALA A 418 2.55 -25.32 10.72
C ALA A 418 1.23 -25.71 11.43
N PRO A 419 0.06 -25.11 11.12
CA PRO A 419 -1.19 -25.48 11.78
C PRO A 419 -1.85 -26.76 11.25
N PHE A 420 -1.67 -27.11 9.96
CA PHE A 420 -2.48 -28.14 9.30
C PHE A 420 -1.71 -29.15 8.43
N GLY A 421 -0.38 -29.03 8.33
CA GLY A 421 0.43 -29.88 7.46
C GLY A 421 0.09 -29.73 5.97
N ALA A 422 -0.35 -28.53 5.55
CA ALA A 422 -0.81 -28.25 4.19
C ALA A 422 -0.12 -27.03 3.55
N SER A 423 0.10 -27.08 2.25
CA SER A 423 0.51 -25.96 1.40
C SER A 423 -0.59 -25.63 0.39
N TRP A 424 -0.58 -24.41 -0.12
CA TRP A 424 -1.52 -23.96 -1.13
C TRP A 424 -0.76 -23.42 -2.35
N ARG A 425 -1.19 -23.85 -3.53
CA ARG A 425 -0.75 -23.36 -4.82
C ARG A 425 -1.95 -22.89 -5.63
N ARG A 426 -1.84 -21.69 -6.19
CA ARG A 426 -2.82 -21.04 -7.05
C ARG A 426 -2.21 -20.84 -8.43
N ARG A 427 -2.89 -21.32 -9.46
CA ARG A 427 -2.56 -21.00 -10.85
C ARG A 427 -3.66 -20.11 -11.42
N LEU A 428 -3.28 -19.00 -12.02
CA LEU A 428 -4.21 -18.10 -12.70
C LEU A 428 -3.88 -18.03 -14.18
N TYR A 429 -4.90 -18.06 -15.03
CA TYR A 429 -4.78 -17.88 -16.46
C TYR A 429 -5.65 -16.70 -16.89
N LEU A 430 -5.06 -15.76 -17.64
CA LEU A 430 -5.78 -14.68 -18.29
C LEU A 430 -5.58 -14.81 -19.80
N GLY A 431 -6.66 -15.10 -20.52
CA GLY A 431 -6.65 -15.24 -21.97
C GLY A 431 -6.27 -13.95 -22.70
N ASP A 432 -5.83 -14.10 -23.95
CA ASP A 432 -5.30 -13.06 -24.84
C ASP A 432 -6.26 -11.90 -25.15
N GLY A 433 -7.57 -12.13 -25.10
CA GLY A 433 -8.61 -11.10 -25.19
C GLY A 433 -8.92 -10.39 -23.87
N GLY A 434 -8.44 -10.93 -22.74
CA GLY A 434 -8.78 -10.48 -21.39
C GLY A 434 -10.21 -10.83 -20.96
N GLU A 435 -10.91 -11.67 -21.71
CA GLU A 435 -12.33 -12.01 -21.48
C GLU A 435 -12.53 -13.40 -20.86
N ASP A 436 -11.43 -14.05 -20.50
CA ASP A 436 -11.37 -15.38 -19.92
C ASP A 436 -10.33 -15.40 -18.80
N LEU A 437 -10.81 -15.38 -17.56
CA LEU A 437 -9.98 -15.52 -16.36
C LEU A 437 -10.29 -16.87 -15.71
N ARG A 438 -9.29 -17.73 -15.58
CA ARG A 438 -9.43 -19.05 -14.95
C ARG A 438 -8.49 -19.19 -13.78
N GLY A 439 -8.85 -20.05 -12.83
CA GLY A 439 -7.96 -20.44 -11.75
C GLY A 439 -8.02 -21.93 -11.45
N GLU A 440 -6.88 -22.45 -11.00
CA GLU A 440 -6.72 -23.79 -10.45
C GLU A 440 -6.09 -23.64 -9.07
N GLU A 441 -6.79 -24.15 -8.04
CA GLU A 441 -6.37 -24.10 -6.65
C GLU A 441 -5.99 -25.51 -6.23
N ILE A 442 -4.76 -25.69 -5.75
CA ILE A 442 -4.20 -26.97 -5.37
C ILE A 442 -3.81 -26.89 -3.89
N VAL A 443 -4.42 -27.72 -3.06
CA VAL A 443 -4.04 -27.91 -1.66
C VAL A 443 -3.36 -29.28 -1.54
N GLU A 444 -2.10 -29.27 -1.13
CA GLU A 444 -1.33 -30.48 -0.85
C GLU A 444 -1.11 -30.57 0.65
N GLY A 445 -1.36 -31.73 1.24
CA GLY A 445 -1.15 -31.89 2.67
C GLY A 445 -1.19 -33.32 3.16
N GLU A 446 -0.85 -33.50 4.43
CA GLU A 446 -0.81 -34.81 5.12
C GLU A 446 -2.18 -35.51 5.16
N ARG A 447 -3.26 -34.75 5.01
CA ARG A 447 -4.64 -35.23 4.94
C ARG A 447 -5.52 -34.25 4.17
N ALA A 448 -6.67 -34.73 3.70
CA ALA A 448 -7.67 -33.89 3.06
C ALA A 448 -8.20 -32.84 4.07
N GLN A 449 -8.24 -31.59 3.63
CA GLN A 449 -8.65 -30.43 4.41
C GLN A 449 -10.00 -29.90 3.92
N SER A 450 -10.73 -29.23 4.81
CA SER A 450 -11.84 -28.35 4.44
C SER A 450 -11.30 -26.96 4.15
N PHE A 451 -11.77 -26.34 3.08
CA PHE A 451 -11.42 -24.95 2.79
C PHE A 451 -12.52 -24.24 1.99
N ASP A 452 -12.49 -22.91 2.05
CA ASP A 452 -13.36 -22.05 1.26
C ASP A 452 -12.51 -21.20 0.31
N LEU A 453 -12.87 -21.18 -0.97
CA LEU A 453 -12.34 -20.20 -1.93
C LEU A 453 -13.31 -19.02 -2.00
N ARG A 454 -12.83 -17.82 -1.70
CA ARG A 454 -13.66 -16.61 -1.66
C ARG A 454 -13.34 -15.70 -2.83
N PHE A 455 -14.39 -15.11 -3.41
CA PHE A 455 -14.30 -14.07 -4.44
C PHE A 455 -15.29 -12.96 -4.08
N HIS A 456 -14.78 -11.91 -3.43
CA HIS A 456 -15.62 -10.78 -3.04
C HIS A 456 -15.96 -9.94 -4.26
N LEU A 457 -17.25 -9.63 -4.44
CA LEU A 457 -17.71 -8.83 -5.57
C LEU A 457 -17.80 -7.37 -5.17
N HIS A 458 -17.40 -6.48 -6.07
CA HIS A 458 -17.62 -5.06 -5.89
C HIS A 458 -19.15 -4.78 -5.81
N PRO A 459 -19.63 -3.84 -4.96
CA PRO A 459 -21.08 -3.59 -4.77
C PRO A 459 -21.86 -3.25 -6.05
N ALA A 460 -21.16 -2.76 -7.08
CA ALA A 460 -21.76 -2.45 -8.38
C ALA A 460 -21.96 -3.67 -9.30
N VAL A 461 -21.55 -4.87 -8.87
CA VAL A 461 -21.66 -6.12 -9.65
C VAL A 461 -22.94 -6.85 -9.22
N GLY A 462 -23.85 -7.04 -10.16
CA GLY A 462 -24.99 -7.95 -9.97
C GLY A 462 -24.52 -9.40 -10.02
N ALA A 463 -25.10 -10.28 -9.19
CA ALA A 463 -24.75 -11.70 -9.17
C ALA A 463 -25.99 -12.55 -8.93
N GLU A 464 -26.36 -13.37 -9.91
CA GLU A 464 -27.56 -14.21 -9.89
C GLU A 464 -27.25 -15.60 -10.42
N TRP A 465 -28.02 -16.60 -10.01
CA TRP A 465 -27.92 -17.93 -10.58
C TRP A 465 -28.59 -17.98 -11.96
N ASP A 466 -28.07 -18.82 -12.85
CA ASP A 466 -28.81 -19.23 -14.04
C ASP A 466 -30.05 -20.07 -13.68
N ALA A 467 -30.89 -20.37 -14.67
CA ALA A 467 -32.15 -21.09 -14.44
C ALA A 467 -31.91 -22.51 -13.90
N GLU A 468 -30.79 -23.12 -14.28
CA GLU A 468 -30.38 -24.46 -13.87
C GLU A 468 -29.66 -24.49 -12.50
N GLY A 469 -29.29 -23.33 -11.94
CA GLY A 469 -28.59 -23.23 -10.66
C GLY A 469 -27.16 -23.77 -10.68
N GLN A 470 -26.50 -23.75 -11.84
CA GLN A 470 -25.13 -24.26 -12.02
C GLN A 470 -24.10 -23.16 -12.30
N ILE A 471 -24.54 -22.01 -12.80
CA ILE A 471 -23.67 -20.90 -13.21
C ILE A 471 -24.09 -19.65 -12.45
N VAL A 472 -23.10 -18.91 -11.93
CA VAL A 472 -23.35 -17.57 -11.40
C VAL A 472 -23.14 -16.56 -12.52
N MET A 473 -24.22 -15.89 -12.92
CA MET A 473 -24.25 -14.81 -13.89
C MET A 473 -23.89 -13.49 -13.21
N LEU A 474 -22.86 -12.81 -13.71
CA LEU A 474 -22.43 -11.51 -13.20
C LEU A 474 -22.76 -10.40 -14.19
N ASP A 475 -23.45 -9.34 -13.73
CA ASP A 475 -23.62 -8.11 -14.49
C ASP A 475 -22.50 -7.12 -14.11
N VAL A 476 -21.62 -6.85 -15.08
CA VAL A 476 -20.49 -5.95 -14.96
C VAL A 476 -20.71 -4.75 -15.89
N GLY A 477 -21.52 -3.80 -15.43
CA GLY A 477 -21.80 -2.56 -16.17
C GLY A 477 -22.50 -2.80 -17.50
N GLY A 478 -23.50 -3.69 -17.52
CA GLY A 478 -24.28 -4.08 -18.69
C GLY A 478 -23.63 -5.19 -19.53
N ARG A 479 -22.53 -5.78 -19.05
CA ARG A 479 -21.87 -6.92 -19.70
C ARG A 479 -21.98 -8.13 -18.82
N ILE A 480 -22.43 -9.23 -19.40
CA ILE A 480 -22.65 -10.46 -18.68
C ILE A 480 -21.38 -11.33 -18.68
N TRP A 481 -21.00 -11.80 -17.50
CA TRP A 481 -19.96 -12.79 -17.28
C TRP A 481 -20.54 -14.03 -16.61
N LYS A 482 -19.92 -15.18 -16.84
CA LYS A 482 -20.30 -16.47 -16.25
C LYS A 482 -19.19 -16.92 -15.33
N PHE A 483 -19.55 -17.24 -14.09
CA PHE A 483 -18.67 -17.90 -13.15
C PHE A 483 -19.09 -19.37 -12.99
N ARG A 484 -18.13 -20.28 -13.13
CA ARG A 484 -18.30 -21.73 -12.94
C ARG A 484 -17.17 -22.28 -12.08
N ALA A 485 -17.43 -23.37 -11.38
CA ALA A 485 -16.44 -24.07 -10.59
C ALA A 485 -16.64 -25.60 -10.67
N ASP A 486 -15.55 -26.33 -10.44
CA ASP A 486 -15.49 -27.79 -10.32
C ASP A 486 -14.57 -28.17 -9.14
N GLY A 487 -14.89 -29.25 -8.44
CA GLY A 487 -14.16 -29.71 -7.24
C GLY A 487 -14.64 -29.11 -5.91
N GLY A 488 -15.87 -28.59 -5.84
CA GLY A 488 -16.50 -28.09 -4.61
C GLY A 488 -17.92 -27.59 -4.83
N THR A 489 -18.60 -27.22 -3.74
CA THR A 489 -19.97 -26.68 -3.78
C THR A 489 -19.94 -25.16 -3.95
N LEU A 490 -20.49 -24.67 -5.06
CA LEU A 490 -20.57 -23.25 -5.38
C LEU A 490 -21.75 -22.56 -4.66
N ALA A 491 -21.50 -21.39 -4.08
CA ALA A 491 -22.48 -20.58 -3.36
C ALA A 491 -22.33 -19.08 -3.67
N VAL A 492 -23.42 -18.33 -3.50
CA VAL A 492 -23.41 -16.85 -3.49
C VAL A 492 -23.84 -16.40 -2.10
N GLU A 493 -22.92 -15.78 -1.36
CA GLU A 493 -23.10 -15.39 0.04
C GLU A 493 -23.10 -13.87 0.22
N GLU A 494 -23.61 -13.42 1.38
CA GLU A 494 -23.42 -12.02 1.80
C GLU A 494 -21.94 -11.73 2.03
N SER A 495 -21.54 -10.50 1.73
CA SER A 495 -20.20 -10.01 1.97
C SER A 495 -20.19 -8.52 2.28
N ILE A 496 -18.99 -7.98 2.49
CA ILE A 496 -18.81 -6.58 2.83
C ILE A 496 -17.72 -5.94 1.99
N TYR A 497 -17.93 -4.67 1.65
CA TYR A 497 -16.97 -3.84 0.95
C TYR A 497 -16.68 -2.60 1.77
N CYS A 498 -15.41 -2.39 2.10
CA CYS A 498 -14.90 -1.24 2.85
C CYS A 498 -13.90 -0.42 2.03
N GLY A 499 -13.77 -0.66 0.71
CA GLY A 499 -12.83 0.06 -0.15
C GLY A 499 -13.06 1.58 -0.19
N ALA A 500 -14.30 2.04 0.05
CA ALA A 500 -14.65 3.46 0.18
C ALA A 500 -14.48 4.03 1.61
N GLY A 501 -13.92 3.24 2.54
CA GLY A 501 -13.70 3.59 3.94
C GLY A 501 -14.91 3.39 4.85
N LYS A 502 -16.12 3.21 4.31
CA LYS A 502 -17.30 2.80 5.06
C LYS A 502 -17.74 1.41 4.65
N PRO A 503 -18.18 0.56 5.60
CA PRO A 503 -18.73 -0.74 5.28
C PRO A 503 -20.01 -0.64 4.46
N GLU A 504 -20.04 -1.33 3.32
CA GLU A 504 -21.17 -1.47 2.41
C GLU A 504 -21.47 -2.95 2.21
N ARG A 505 -22.76 -3.33 2.17
CA ARG A 505 -23.16 -4.71 1.89
C ARG A 505 -22.93 -5.04 0.43
N THR A 506 -22.39 -6.23 0.16
CA THR A 506 -22.22 -6.77 -1.19
C THR A 506 -22.42 -8.29 -1.16
N ARG A 507 -22.08 -8.97 -2.25
CA ARG A 507 -22.06 -10.42 -2.36
C ARG A 507 -20.64 -10.93 -2.56
N GLN A 508 -20.44 -12.21 -2.30
CA GLN A 508 -19.25 -12.94 -2.68
C GLN A 508 -19.65 -14.27 -3.31
N ILE A 509 -18.83 -14.77 -4.21
CA ILE A 509 -18.91 -16.16 -4.65
C ILE A 509 -18.01 -16.98 -3.74
N VAL A 510 -18.51 -18.11 -3.24
CA VAL A 510 -17.73 -19.03 -2.41
C VAL A 510 -17.78 -20.42 -3.01
N ILE A 511 -16.62 -21.10 -3.06
CA ILE A 511 -16.55 -22.52 -3.36
C ILE A 511 -16.17 -23.22 -2.06
N HIS A 512 -17.10 -23.97 -1.48
CA HIS A 512 -16.86 -24.79 -0.30
C HIS A 512 -16.31 -26.14 -0.71
N VAL A 513 -15.18 -26.51 -0.12
CA VAL A 513 -14.58 -27.82 -0.30
C VAL A 513 -14.57 -28.53 1.05
N ARG A 514 -15.06 -29.76 1.05
CA ARG A 514 -14.99 -30.69 2.17
C ARG A 514 -14.16 -31.92 1.76
N PRO A 515 -13.56 -32.62 2.72
CA PRO A 515 -12.88 -33.88 2.46
C PRO A 515 -13.79 -34.84 1.67
N GLY A 516 -13.37 -35.23 0.47
CA GLY A 516 -14.13 -36.10 -0.44
C GLY A 516 -14.79 -35.41 -1.64
N ASP A 517 -14.85 -34.08 -1.69
CA ASP A 517 -15.46 -33.34 -2.81
C ASP A 517 -14.60 -33.32 -4.08
N THR A 518 -13.29 -33.60 -3.95
CA THR A 518 -12.35 -33.50 -5.06
C THR A 518 -12.28 -34.79 -5.86
N VAL A 519 -12.40 -34.67 -7.18
CA VAL A 519 -12.18 -35.77 -8.12
C VAL A 519 -10.76 -36.30 -7.92
N ALA A 520 -10.64 -37.61 -7.64
CA ALA A 520 -9.35 -38.29 -7.59
C ALA A 520 -8.56 -37.94 -8.86
N ALA A 521 -7.38 -37.35 -8.70
CA ALA A 521 -6.51 -37.04 -9.82
C ALA A 521 -6.28 -38.33 -10.63
N GLU A 522 -6.67 -38.33 -11.90
CA GLU A 522 -6.22 -39.36 -12.83
C GLU A 522 -4.69 -39.42 -12.73
N ALA A 523 -4.18 -40.59 -12.35
CA ALA A 523 -2.77 -40.89 -12.39
C ALA A 523 -2.32 -40.77 -13.85
N THR A 524 -1.71 -39.64 -14.22
CA THR A 524 -0.94 -39.56 -15.46
C THR A 524 0.23 -40.53 -15.32
N ALA A 525 0.13 -41.64 -16.04
CA ALA A 525 1.16 -42.65 -16.14
C ALA A 525 2.47 -42.02 -16.61
N GLU A 526 3.55 -42.22 -15.84
CA GLU A 526 4.92 -42.00 -16.28
C GLU A 526 5.16 -42.86 -17.53
N VAL A 527 5.22 -42.23 -18.70
CA VAL A 527 5.80 -42.84 -19.89
C VAL A 527 7.31 -42.77 -19.70
N ALA A 528 7.93 -43.93 -19.47
CA ALA A 528 9.37 -44.07 -19.43
C ALA A 528 9.97 -43.73 -20.81
N GLU A 529 10.62 -42.57 -20.92
CA GLU A 529 11.48 -42.24 -22.07
C GLU A 529 12.90 -42.76 -21.85
N ALA A 530 13.41 -43.46 -22.86
CA ALA A 530 14.74 -44.06 -22.87
C ALA A 530 15.84 -43.00 -22.95
N GLU A 531 16.86 -43.12 -22.09
CA GLU A 531 18.04 -42.26 -22.05
C GLU A 531 18.83 -42.29 -23.38
N PRO A 532 19.23 -41.12 -23.94
CA PRO A 532 20.32 -41.06 -24.89
C PRO A 532 21.68 -40.88 -24.19
N ARG A 533 22.70 -41.57 -24.71
CA ARG A 533 24.09 -41.55 -24.23
C ARG A 533 24.77 -40.19 -24.47
N PRO A 534 25.78 -39.79 -23.66
CA PRO A 534 26.46 -38.52 -23.79
C PRO A 534 27.70 -38.57 -24.70
N ASP A 535 27.81 -37.62 -25.62
CA ASP A 535 29.03 -37.05 -26.26
C ASP A 535 28.52 -35.91 -27.16
N GLU A 536 29.06 -34.69 -27.29
CA GLU A 536 30.40 -34.12 -27.10
C GLU A 536 30.26 -32.59 -26.85
N THR A 537 31.16 -32.08 -26.03
CA THR A 537 31.70 -30.70 -25.88
C THR A 537 31.02 -29.50 -26.56
N ALA A 538 30.58 -28.54 -25.73
CA ALA A 538 30.30 -27.15 -26.11
C ALA A 538 31.56 -26.26 -25.90
N GLU A 539 32.07 -25.66 -26.97
CA GLU A 539 32.98 -24.52 -26.92
C GLU A 539 32.20 -23.20 -27.02
N SER A 540 32.52 -22.27 -26.13
CA SER A 540 32.00 -20.91 -26.04
C SER A 540 32.88 -19.91 -26.79
N VAL A 541 32.31 -19.06 -27.65
CA VAL A 541 32.98 -17.83 -28.14
C VAL A 541 31.93 -16.70 -28.34
N PRO A 542 32.23 -15.44 -27.99
CA PRO A 542 31.24 -14.36 -27.81
C PRO A 542 30.93 -13.57 -29.09
N VAL A 543 29.87 -12.76 -29.01
CA VAL A 543 29.28 -11.97 -30.10
C VAL A 543 29.89 -10.57 -30.19
N GLU A 544 30.42 -10.21 -31.36
CA GLU A 544 30.66 -8.82 -31.79
C GLU A 544 30.10 -8.58 -33.21
N GLY A 545 29.28 -7.53 -33.30
CA GLY A 545 29.06 -6.57 -34.39
C GLY A 545 29.18 -6.88 -35.89
N ALA A 546 28.08 -6.56 -36.59
CA ALA A 546 27.99 -5.80 -37.86
C ALA A 546 27.83 -6.55 -39.22
N ALA A 547 26.57 -6.56 -39.66
CA ALA A 547 26.04 -5.95 -40.90
C ALA A 547 26.11 -6.66 -42.29
N VAL A 548 24.92 -6.71 -42.92
CA VAL A 548 24.55 -6.53 -44.35
C VAL A 548 24.23 -7.77 -45.23
N ASP A 549 23.01 -7.69 -45.82
CA ASP A 549 22.44 -8.20 -47.10
C ASP A 549 21.83 -9.62 -47.30
N ARG A 550 20.49 -9.59 -47.44
CA ARG A 550 19.57 -10.01 -48.55
C ARG A 550 19.54 -11.42 -49.18
N GLU A 551 18.28 -11.83 -49.44
CA GLU A 551 17.72 -12.88 -50.34
C GLU A 551 17.84 -14.33 -49.83
N GLY A 552 16.85 -15.24 -49.88
CA GLY A 552 15.51 -15.34 -50.48
C GLY A 552 15.09 -16.84 -50.45
N ASP A 553 13.78 -17.14 -50.46
CA ASP A 553 13.10 -18.48 -50.51
C ASP A 553 13.36 -19.46 -49.34
N GLY A 554 12.42 -20.25 -48.81
CA GLY A 554 11.03 -20.61 -49.13
C GLY A 554 10.74 -21.97 -48.45
N VAL A 555 9.46 -22.30 -48.22
CA VAL A 555 8.86 -23.62 -47.83
C VAL A 555 8.27 -23.74 -46.41
N LYS A 556 6.92 -23.81 -46.36
CA LYS A 556 5.98 -24.77 -45.71
C LYS A 556 6.51 -25.69 -44.60
N ASP A 557 5.80 -26.18 -43.59
CA ASP A 557 4.45 -26.08 -42.99
C ASP A 557 4.57 -26.96 -41.70
N GLU A 558 3.53 -27.02 -40.88
CA GLU A 558 3.27 -28.00 -39.81
C GLU A 558 3.65 -27.66 -38.36
N THR A 559 2.58 -27.25 -37.69
CA THR A 559 2.20 -27.25 -36.28
C THR A 559 2.71 -28.45 -35.47
N LYS A 560 3.43 -28.18 -34.38
CA LYS A 560 3.58 -29.08 -33.22
C LYS A 560 3.39 -28.29 -31.94
N ALA A 561 2.42 -28.72 -31.12
CA ALA A 561 2.15 -28.19 -29.80
C ALA A 561 3.38 -28.39 -28.89
N ALA A 562 3.87 -27.30 -28.30
CA ALA A 562 5.03 -27.32 -27.41
C ALA A 562 4.57 -27.57 -25.97
N ALA A 563 5.12 -28.62 -25.36
CA ALA A 563 4.99 -28.92 -23.94
C ALA A 563 5.85 -27.97 -23.08
N ILE A 564 5.42 -27.76 -21.84
CA ILE A 564 6.05 -26.92 -20.81
C ILE A 564 7.41 -27.54 -20.39
N PRO A 565 8.52 -26.78 -20.31
CA PRO A 565 9.79 -27.32 -19.82
C PRO A 565 9.82 -27.42 -18.29
N GLU A 566 10.02 -28.63 -17.75
CA GLU A 566 10.23 -28.86 -16.32
C GLU A 566 11.70 -28.63 -15.92
N ALA A 567 11.91 -27.86 -14.85
CA ALA A 567 13.21 -27.68 -14.20
C ALA A 567 13.42 -28.78 -13.14
N HIS A 568 14.44 -29.62 -13.32
CA HIS A 568 14.75 -30.74 -12.44
C HIS A 568 15.29 -30.29 -11.06
N ALA A 569 14.55 -30.62 -9.99
CA ALA A 569 15.07 -30.67 -8.62
C ALA A 569 15.10 -32.13 -8.14
N ARG A 570 16.29 -32.66 -7.85
CA ARG A 570 16.48 -33.99 -7.25
C ARG A 570 16.05 -33.97 -5.79
N VAL A 571 15.05 -34.79 -5.43
CA VAL A 571 14.69 -35.06 -4.02
C VAL A 571 14.87 -36.55 -3.72
N SER A 572 15.62 -36.81 -2.66
CA SER A 572 15.88 -38.13 -2.07
C SER A 572 14.61 -38.72 -1.43
N ARG A 573 14.30 -39.98 -1.75
CA ARG A 573 13.19 -40.76 -1.17
C ARG A 573 13.44 -41.10 0.31
N ALA A 574 12.54 -40.67 1.20
CA ALA A 574 12.32 -41.26 2.51
C ALA A 574 10.85 -41.03 2.96
N GLY A 575 10.12 -42.11 3.26
CA GLY A 575 8.82 -42.13 3.94
C GLY A 575 7.59 -41.86 3.05
N SER A 576 6.84 -42.90 2.67
CA SER A 576 5.52 -42.77 2.02
C SER A 576 4.43 -42.47 3.07
N GLU A 577 4.38 -41.22 3.54
CA GLU A 577 3.13 -40.68 4.07
C GLU A 577 2.24 -40.32 2.88
N GLU A 578 1.03 -40.86 2.82
CA GLU A 578 0.11 -40.70 1.70
C GLU A 578 -0.38 -39.25 1.63
N ARG A 579 0.37 -38.40 0.91
CA ARG A 579 0.03 -36.99 0.71
C ARG A 579 -1.27 -36.88 -0.08
N THR A 580 -2.20 -36.11 0.45
CA THR A 580 -3.44 -35.75 -0.24
C THR A 580 -3.21 -34.55 -1.16
N ARG A 581 -3.96 -34.51 -2.26
CA ARG A 581 -3.93 -33.44 -3.24
C ARG A 581 -5.36 -33.12 -3.67
N GLN A 582 -5.86 -31.97 -3.23
CA GLN A 582 -7.19 -31.47 -3.54
C GLN A 582 -7.08 -30.38 -4.60
N ILE A 583 -7.82 -30.52 -5.71
CA ILE A 583 -7.79 -29.60 -6.85
C ILE A 583 -9.18 -29.03 -7.06
N VAL A 584 -9.27 -27.70 -7.18
CA VAL A 584 -10.49 -26.97 -7.54
C VAL A 584 -10.20 -26.12 -8.75
N ARG A 585 -11.11 -26.11 -9.72
CA ARG A 585 -10.98 -25.25 -10.91
C ARG A 585 -12.15 -24.29 -10.97
N TRP A 586 -11.89 -23.08 -11.40
CA TRP A 586 -12.91 -22.07 -11.61
C TRP A 586 -12.63 -21.23 -12.86
N GLY A 587 -13.69 -20.66 -13.44
CA GLY A 587 -13.59 -19.83 -14.63
C GLY A 587 -14.60 -18.70 -14.59
N LEU A 588 -14.13 -17.50 -14.94
CA LEU A 588 -14.89 -16.27 -15.13
C LEU A 588 -14.74 -15.84 -16.59
N THR A 589 -15.76 -16.09 -17.40
CA THR A 589 -15.73 -15.83 -18.85
C THR A 589 -16.81 -14.84 -19.26
N ARG A 590 -16.50 -13.95 -20.20
CA ARG A 590 -17.49 -13.05 -20.79
C ARG A 590 -18.45 -13.84 -21.67
N VAL A 591 -19.72 -13.49 -21.63
CA VAL A 591 -20.72 -13.99 -22.59
C VAL A 591 -20.70 -13.09 -23.82
N GLU A 592 -20.52 -13.69 -25.00
CA GLU A 592 -20.80 -13.00 -26.26
C GLU A 592 -22.30 -12.78 -26.38
N GLY A 593 -22.69 -11.52 -26.61
CA GLY A 593 -24.09 -11.09 -26.72
C GLY A 593 -24.56 -11.03 -28.16
#